data_AF-A0A6N9R1G3-F1
#
_entry.id   AF-A0A6N9R1G3-F1
#
_cell.length_a   1.000
_cell.length_b   1.000
_cell.length_c   1.000
_cell.angle_alpha   90.00
_cell.angle_beta   90.00
_cell.angle_gamma   90.00
#
_symmetry.space_group_name_H-M   'P 1'
#
loop_
_entity.id
_entity.type
_entity.pdbx_description
1 polymer ?
#
loop_
_entity_poly.entity_id
_entity_poly.type
_entity_poly.pdbx_seq_one_letter_code
_entity_poly.pdbx_strand_id
1 'polypeptide(L)'
;MTATEIKAPGASSEDFGPWNPGIKSRLPRELLPLSTMFRPENVLTSISKAEELHDLTGLDVLDLVTFRSERLVLHELLIRVTADLSVPSGLRVEDLGVNFRKMTSTILARDLTPEMGAVTAAYDTLRRQLSTLIEAELATRLFAPDSRSASAAPERKSGFLGMFRRAVPSAVAASGADRGAERPEDAVEAWRLEARRSEDRLQKSAYRALAKVVASLVGRHGGLWGTPELIASVATDLACNDYGSEEIGRLIEPRFLDAARREGYLVLPPQERPVIMNTKGASAAGKSTMRLLQKKLAERIGAVWSDFALISPDIWRKQLLDYTSLGPAYKYGGTCTGDELQIIDQKLDRYMARKAARRAVSHLLIDRFRFDSFAPDSDEEGSNLLTRFGHTIYMFFMIAPPDKIVERAWQRGLEVGRYKAVDDLLAHNIEAYAGMPQLFFTWALRADKEVHCEFLDNTAPLGERPRTAAFSWNGELNVLDVKSMLDVQRFRRVDVNAAGPERLYGDPEARSPENNTGFLVECARRLPLLNFAEQATGRIYLCIAAGTPAWADADALRAALTDPETRAGILAVAPGIEKGTIAAPPKPVFLAERLGSERIHTLGRWGSQG
;
A
#
# COMPACT_ATOMS: atom_id res chain seq x y z
N MET A 1 -5.96 -7.14 37.50
CA MET A 1 -5.96 -8.62 37.49
C MET A 1 -5.01 -9.05 36.40
N THR A 2 -3.88 -9.60 36.82
CA THR A 2 -2.78 -10.10 36.00
C THR A 2 -3.23 -11.27 35.14
N ALA A 3 -2.99 -11.20 33.83
CA ALA A 3 -3.29 -12.27 32.89
C ALA A 3 -2.48 -13.52 33.27
N THR A 4 -3.17 -14.56 33.72
CA THR A 4 -2.60 -15.86 34.03
C THR A 4 -2.32 -16.57 32.71
N GLU A 5 -1.08 -17.01 32.51
CA GLU A 5 -0.68 -17.86 31.38
C GLU A 5 -1.54 -19.12 31.32
N ILE A 6 -2.32 -19.27 30.25
CA ILE A 6 -2.94 -20.54 29.92
C ILE A 6 -1.87 -21.40 29.24
N LYS A 7 -1.24 -22.27 30.04
CA LYS A 7 -0.29 -23.28 29.56
C LYS A 7 -1.06 -24.43 28.90
N ALA A 8 -0.92 -24.59 27.59
CA ALA A 8 -1.40 -25.78 26.88
C ALA A 8 -0.44 -26.96 27.13
N PRO A 9 -0.94 -28.19 27.36
CA PRO A 9 -0.08 -29.36 27.54
C PRO A 9 0.40 -29.89 26.18
N GLY A 10 1.72 -29.92 25.95
CA GLY A 10 2.32 -30.71 24.86
C GLY A 10 3.32 -30.01 23.93
N ALA A 11 3.60 -28.72 24.08
CA ALA A 11 4.70 -28.07 23.34
C ALA A 11 5.99 -28.11 24.17
N SER A 12 7.04 -28.74 23.65
CA SER A 12 8.41 -28.60 24.17
C SER A 12 8.77 -27.11 24.22
N SER A 13 9.17 -26.61 25.39
CA SER A 13 9.60 -25.23 25.59
C SER A 13 10.97 -24.98 24.95
N GLU A 14 10.99 -24.79 23.64
CA GLU A 14 11.93 -23.83 23.08
C GLU A 14 11.46 -22.45 23.55
N ASP A 15 12.29 -21.74 24.31
CA ASP A 15 11.95 -20.42 24.86
C ASP A 15 11.66 -19.46 23.69
N PHE A 16 10.40 -19.07 23.52
CA PHE A 16 10.03 -18.10 22.49
C PHE A 16 10.73 -16.77 22.75
N GLY A 17 11.24 -16.16 21.68
CA GLY A 17 11.98 -14.90 21.75
C GLY A 17 11.87 -14.10 20.46
N PRO A 18 12.59 -12.96 20.38
CA PRO A 18 12.49 -12.07 19.22
C PRO A 18 12.87 -12.74 17.90
N TRP A 19 13.86 -13.63 17.92
CA TRP A 19 14.33 -14.36 16.75
C TRP A 19 13.67 -15.74 16.58
N ASN A 20 12.79 -16.14 17.51
CA ASN A 20 11.95 -17.34 17.41
C ASN A 20 10.57 -17.06 18.03
N PRO A 21 9.68 -16.33 17.33
CA PRO A 21 8.40 -15.93 17.90
C PRO A 21 7.39 -17.09 18.00
N GLY A 22 7.70 -18.26 17.43
CA GLY A 22 6.80 -19.42 17.38
C GLY A 22 5.73 -19.34 16.30
N ILE A 23 5.92 -18.50 15.28
CA ILE A 23 5.02 -18.37 14.13
C ILE A 23 5.81 -18.33 12.82
N LYS A 24 5.16 -18.75 11.74
CA LYS A 24 5.67 -18.67 10.36
C LYS A 24 5.00 -17.52 9.62
N SER A 25 5.66 -16.95 8.61
CA SER A 25 5.07 -15.90 7.76
C SER A 25 3.80 -16.38 7.07
N ARG A 26 3.86 -17.56 6.45
CA ARG A 26 2.69 -18.20 5.85
C ARG A 26 1.86 -18.89 6.92
N LEU A 27 0.56 -18.64 6.90
CA LEU A 27 -0.39 -19.31 7.79
C LEU A 27 -0.35 -20.83 7.51
N PRO A 28 -0.12 -21.68 8.52
CA PRO A 28 -0.19 -23.13 8.37
C PRO A 28 -1.55 -23.59 7.84
N ARG A 29 -1.58 -24.68 7.08
CA ARG A 29 -2.79 -25.16 6.37
C ARG A 29 -3.94 -25.43 7.33
N GLU A 30 -3.60 -26.01 8.48
CA GLU A 30 -4.53 -26.31 9.58
C GLU A 30 -5.14 -25.06 10.23
N LEU A 31 -4.50 -23.90 10.10
CA LEU A 31 -5.01 -22.62 10.62
C LEU A 31 -5.72 -21.77 9.57
N LEU A 32 -5.66 -22.13 8.28
CA LEU A 32 -6.35 -21.39 7.22
C LEU A 32 -7.84 -21.16 7.51
N PRO A 33 -8.63 -22.14 8.03
CA PRO A 33 -10.04 -21.91 8.35
C PRO A 33 -10.29 -20.81 9.41
N LEU A 34 -9.25 -20.45 10.18
CA LEU A 34 -9.33 -19.36 11.16
C LEU A 34 -9.07 -17.98 10.54
N SER A 35 -8.56 -17.91 9.31
CA SER A 35 -8.42 -16.66 8.56
C SER A 35 -9.79 -16.02 8.37
N THR A 36 -9.88 -14.70 8.56
CA THR A 36 -11.15 -13.99 8.42
C THR A 36 -11.74 -14.11 7.01
N MET A 37 -10.90 -14.35 6.01
CA MET A 37 -11.28 -14.59 4.62
C MET A 37 -11.90 -15.98 4.38
N PHE A 38 -11.80 -16.91 5.31
CA PHE A 38 -12.28 -18.29 5.12
C PHE A 38 -13.30 -18.74 6.16
N ARG A 39 -13.63 -17.86 7.10
CA ARG A 39 -14.64 -18.09 8.13
C ARG A 39 -16.05 -18.03 7.53
N PRO A 40 -16.90 -19.05 7.71
CA PRO A 40 -18.21 -19.16 7.06
C PRO A 40 -19.19 -18.04 7.43
N GLU A 41 -18.99 -17.38 8.56
CA GLU A 41 -19.74 -16.18 8.96
C GLU A 41 -19.36 -14.91 8.18
N ASN A 42 -18.20 -14.89 7.52
CA ASN A 42 -17.72 -13.73 6.75
C ASN A 42 -17.90 -13.91 5.24
N VAL A 43 -17.81 -15.15 4.76
CA VAL A 43 -17.75 -15.47 3.33
C VAL A 43 -18.72 -16.57 2.91
N LEU A 44 -19.05 -16.60 1.62
CA LEU A 44 -19.86 -17.64 0.98
C LEU A 44 -18.98 -18.72 0.36
N THR A 45 -17.75 -18.39 -0.05
CA THR A 45 -16.80 -19.34 -0.65
C THR A 45 -15.98 -20.04 0.44
N SER A 46 -15.96 -21.37 0.44
CA SER A 46 -15.08 -22.14 1.33
C SER A 46 -13.64 -22.18 0.80
N ILE A 47 -12.66 -22.51 1.67
CA ILE A 47 -11.26 -22.73 1.27
C ILE A 47 -11.14 -23.71 0.11
N SER A 48 -11.77 -24.89 0.23
CA SER A 48 -11.68 -25.93 -0.81
C SER A 48 -12.17 -25.38 -2.15
N LYS A 49 -13.28 -24.63 -2.13
CA LYS A 49 -13.82 -24.06 -3.35
C LYS A 49 -12.92 -22.98 -3.95
N ALA A 50 -12.31 -22.13 -3.11
CA ALA A 50 -11.39 -21.11 -3.57
C ALA A 50 -10.09 -21.71 -4.15
N GLU A 51 -9.53 -22.75 -3.50
CA GLU A 51 -8.37 -23.50 -4.01
C GLU A 51 -8.69 -24.19 -5.35
N GLU A 52 -9.82 -24.88 -5.45
CA GLU A 52 -10.28 -25.48 -6.71
C GLU A 52 -10.44 -24.45 -7.84
N LEU A 53 -11.05 -23.30 -7.53
CA LEU A 53 -11.22 -22.23 -8.50
C LEU A 53 -9.88 -21.58 -8.87
N HIS A 54 -8.93 -21.46 -7.95
CA HIS A 54 -7.58 -20.97 -8.23
C HIS A 54 -6.86 -21.91 -9.21
N ASP A 55 -6.85 -23.20 -8.89
CA ASP A 55 -6.25 -24.23 -9.73
C ASP A 55 -6.89 -24.30 -11.12
N LEU A 56 -8.18 -23.97 -11.20
CA LEU A 56 -8.90 -23.95 -12.46
C LEU A 56 -8.68 -22.67 -13.26
N THR A 57 -8.82 -21.50 -12.66
CA THR A 57 -8.89 -20.22 -13.36
C THR A 57 -7.54 -19.52 -13.46
N GLY A 58 -6.61 -19.82 -12.55
CA GLY A 58 -5.37 -19.07 -12.37
C GLY A 58 -5.55 -17.70 -11.72
N LEU A 59 -6.78 -17.34 -11.30
CA LEU A 59 -7.04 -16.13 -10.52
C LEU A 59 -6.47 -16.27 -9.10
N ASP A 60 -6.05 -15.17 -8.50
CA ASP A 60 -5.60 -15.16 -7.10
C ASP A 60 -6.73 -15.64 -6.18
N VAL A 61 -6.40 -16.41 -5.14
CA VAL A 61 -7.36 -16.84 -4.12
C VAL A 61 -8.09 -15.64 -3.50
N LEU A 62 -7.41 -14.50 -3.35
CA LEU A 62 -7.99 -13.25 -2.86
C LEU A 62 -9.16 -12.75 -3.73
N ASP A 63 -9.09 -12.98 -5.03
CA ASP A 63 -10.13 -12.57 -6.00
C ASP A 63 -11.34 -13.53 -5.99
N LEU A 64 -11.16 -14.76 -5.52
CA LEU A 64 -12.14 -15.85 -5.62
C LEU A 64 -13.01 -16.01 -4.36
N VAL A 65 -12.67 -15.29 -3.29
CA VAL A 65 -13.42 -15.35 -2.04
C VAL A 65 -14.59 -14.38 -2.07
N THR A 66 -15.82 -14.88 -2.00
CA THR A 66 -17.03 -14.06 -2.02
C THR A 66 -17.46 -13.67 -0.60
N PHE A 67 -17.39 -12.38 -0.26
CA PHE A 67 -17.82 -11.89 1.05
C PHE A 67 -19.35 -11.84 1.17
N ARG A 68 -19.85 -12.07 2.39
CA ARG A 68 -21.25 -11.81 2.73
C ARG A 68 -21.54 -10.31 2.80
N SER A 69 -22.78 -9.93 2.53
CA SER A 69 -23.22 -8.53 2.57
C SER A 69 -22.92 -7.85 3.91
N GLU A 70 -23.08 -8.57 5.01
CA GLU A 70 -22.86 -8.14 6.39
C GLU A 70 -21.38 -7.82 6.63
N ARG A 71 -20.49 -8.62 6.03
CA ARG A 71 -19.05 -8.38 6.11
C ARG A 71 -18.64 -7.21 5.23
N LEU A 72 -19.24 -7.05 4.05
CA LEU A 72 -19.06 -5.88 3.20
C LEU A 72 -19.53 -4.58 3.89
N VAL A 73 -20.62 -4.60 4.66
CA VAL A 73 -21.04 -3.46 5.50
C VAL A 73 -19.93 -3.07 6.48
N LEU A 74 -19.29 -4.05 7.13
CA LEU A 74 -18.15 -3.77 8.00
C LEU A 74 -16.99 -3.15 7.22
N HIS A 75 -16.67 -3.65 6.02
CA HIS A 75 -15.61 -3.10 5.18
C HIS A 75 -15.86 -1.62 4.87
N GLU A 76 -17.06 -1.29 4.39
CA GLU A 76 -17.43 0.09 4.04
C GLU A 76 -17.50 0.99 5.27
N LEU A 77 -17.93 0.48 6.42
CA LEU A 77 -17.90 1.24 7.67
C LEU A 77 -16.47 1.55 8.11
N LEU A 78 -15.55 0.58 8.05
CA LEU A 78 -14.14 0.79 8.38
C LEU A 78 -13.52 1.88 7.50
N ILE A 79 -13.81 1.85 6.21
CA ILE A 79 -13.38 2.84 5.22
C ILE A 79 -13.93 4.22 5.58
N ARG A 80 -15.24 4.36 5.81
CA ARG A 80 -15.88 5.65 6.09
C ARG A 80 -15.45 6.25 7.43
N VAL A 81 -15.34 5.46 8.49
CA VAL A 81 -14.81 5.95 9.78
C VAL A 81 -13.37 6.46 9.61
N THR A 82 -12.56 5.78 8.79
CA THR A 82 -11.17 6.18 8.54
C THR A 82 -11.06 7.43 7.66
N ALA A 83 -11.89 7.53 6.62
CA ALA A 83 -11.76 8.54 5.58
C ALA A 83 -12.59 9.80 5.84
N ASP A 84 -13.72 9.69 6.56
CA ASP A 84 -14.71 10.76 6.70
C ASP A 84 -14.87 11.29 8.12
N LEU A 85 -14.37 10.59 9.15
CA LEU A 85 -14.46 11.06 10.54
C LEU A 85 -13.10 11.34 11.13
N SER A 86 -13.04 12.35 11.99
CA SER A 86 -11.89 12.59 12.85
C SER A 86 -11.88 11.55 13.96
N VAL A 87 -10.85 10.70 13.99
CA VAL A 87 -10.67 9.70 15.04
C VAL A 87 -9.64 10.22 16.03
N PRO A 88 -10.01 10.46 17.31
CA PRO A 88 -9.08 10.97 18.30
C PRO A 88 -7.89 10.02 18.49
N SER A 89 -6.67 10.52 18.26
CA SER A 89 -5.45 9.73 18.40
C SER A 89 -5.06 9.43 19.85
N GLY A 90 -5.65 10.14 20.82
CA GLY A 90 -5.36 10.07 22.25
C GLY A 90 -3.95 10.53 22.63
N LEU A 91 -3.53 10.18 23.85
CA LEU A 91 -2.19 10.48 24.40
C LEU A 91 -1.22 9.31 24.17
N ARG A 92 -1.75 8.09 24.10
CA ARG A 92 -1.01 6.85 23.89
C ARG A 92 -1.16 6.36 22.45
N VAL A 93 -0.20 5.58 21.96
CA VAL A 93 -0.19 5.09 20.57
C VAL A 93 -1.39 4.18 20.28
N GLU A 94 -1.83 3.40 21.26
CA GLU A 94 -2.96 2.47 21.16
C GLU A 94 -4.34 3.15 21.20
N ASP A 95 -4.44 4.39 21.72
CA ASP A 95 -5.71 5.09 21.91
C ASP A 95 -6.44 5.27 20.58
N LEU A 96 -5.70 5.56 19.50
CA LEU A 96 -6.25 5.63 18.14
C LEU A 96 -7.05 4.36 17.80
N GLY A 97 -6.46 3.18 18.05
CA GLY A 97 -7.12 1.91 17.75
C GLY A 97 -8.30 1.64 18.68
N VAL A 98 -8.23 2.07 19.94
CA VAL A 98 -9.35 1.95 20.91
C VAL A 98 -10.52 2.84 20.49
N ASN A 99 -10.27 4.10 20.23
CA ASN A 99 -11.28 5.08 19.81
C ASN A 99 -11.91 4.70 18.48
N PHE A 100 -11.09 4.27 17.50
CA PHE A 100 -11.57 3.77 16.22
C PHE A 100 -12.57 2.61 16.39
N ARG A 101 -12.20 1.58 17.17
CA ARG A 101 -13.09 0.43 17.41
C ARG A 101 -14.36 0.85 18.15
N LYS A 102 -14.25 1.77 19.12
CA LYS A 102 -15.43 2.30 19.83
C LYS A 102 -16.40 2.98 18.87
N MET A 103 -15.90 3.89 18.02
CA MET A 103 -16.73 4.60 17.03
C MET A 103 -17.39 3.62 16.06
N THR A 104 -16.59 2.73 15.46
CA THR A 104 -17.05 1.71 14.52
C THR A 104 -18.10 0.78 15.14
N SER A 105 -17.84 0.20 16.31
CA SER A 105 -18.79 -0.71 16.97
C SER A 105 -20.08 0.01 17.39
N THR A 106 -20.00 1.29 17.77
CA THR A 106 -21.19 2.08 18.13
C THR A 106 -22.09 2.29 16.92
N ILE A 107 -21.54 2.75 15.80
CA ILE A 107 -22.30 2.97 14.55
C ILE A 107 -22.84 1.65 14.01
N LEU A 108 -22.01 0.60 14.01
CA LEU A 108 -22.43 -0.71 13.54
C LEU A 108 -23.63 -1.22 14.33
N ALA A 109 -23.52 -1.30 15.66
CA ALA A 109 -24.54 -1.91 16.50
C ALA A 109 -25.84 -1.09 16.57
N ARG A 110 -25.75 0.25 16.60
CA ARG A 110 -26.92 1.11 16.84
C ARG A 110 -27.63 1.53 15.55
N ASP A 111 -26.90 1.66 14.44
CA ASP A 111 -27.44 2.25 13.21
C ASP A 111 -27.48 1.31 12.02
N LEU A 112 -26.51 0.42 11.88
CA LEU A 112 -26.40 -0.43 10.69
C LEU A 112 -26.94 -1.85 10.90
N THR A 113 -26.70 -2.46 12.07
CA THR A 113 -27.24 -3.78 12.40
C THR A 113 -28.77 -3.84 12.34
N PRO A 114 -29.54 -2.84 12.82
CA PRO A 114 -31.00 -2.86 12.68
C PRO A 114 -31.52 -2.86 11.24
N GLU A 115 -30.76 -2.27 10.31
CA GLU A 115 -31.12 -2.14 8.89
C GLU A 115 -30.50 -3.25 8.02
N MET A 116 -29.77 -4.20 8.63
CA MET A 116 -28.98 -5.20 7.90
C MET A 116 -29.83 -6.02 6.92
N GLY A 117 -31.05 -6.39 7.29
CA GLY A 117 -31.95 -7.14 6.40
C GLY A 117 -32.29 -6.37 5.11
N ALA A 118 -32.46 -5.05 5.18
CA ALA A 118 -32.70 -4.22 4.01
C ALA A 118 -31.45 -4.13 3.12
N VAL A 119 -30.26 -4.04 3.75
CA VAL A 119 -28.98 -4.02 3.03
C VAL A 119 -28.73 -5.34 2.30
N THR A 120 -28.95 -6.48 2.96
CA THR A 120 -28.82 -7.81 2.35
C THR A 120 -29.78 -7.97 1.17
N ALA A 121 -31.04 -7.55 1.31
CA ALA A 121 -32.01 -7.64 0.22
C ALA A 121 -31.64 -6.75 -0.99
N ALA A 122 -31.09 -5.57 -0.74
CA ALA A 122 -30.58 -4.69 -1.80
C ALA A 122 -29.37 -5.31 -2.51
N TYR A 123 -28.43 -5.87 -1.74
CA TYR A 123 -27.27 -6.59 -2.28
C TYR A 123 -27.67 -7.80 -3.13
N ASP A 124 -28.62 -8.61 -2.67
CA ASP A 124 -29.11 -9.77 -3.43
C ASP A 124 -29.80 -9.37 -4.74
N THR A 125 -30.50 -8.22 -4.74
CA THR A 125 -31.11 -7.66 -5.95
C THR A 125 -30.03 -7.22 -6.95
N LEU A 126 -29.01 -6.52 -6.47
CA LEU A 126 -27.87 -6.13 -7.29
C LEU A 126 -27.12 -7.34 -7.86
N ARG A 127 -26.88 -8.37 -7.04
CA ARG A 127 -26.22 -9.61 -7.48
C ARG A 127 -26.99 -10.29 -8.61
N ARG A 128 -28.33 -10.35 -8.53
CA ARG A 128 -29.17 -10.87 -9.62
C ARG A 128 -29.04 -10.03 -10.89
N GLN A 129 -29.05 -8.70 -10.78
CA GLN A 129 -28.88 -7.82 -11.94
C GLN A 129 -27.52 -8.02 -12.63
N LEU A 130 -26.44 -8.12 -11.85
CA LEU A 130 -25.11 -8.42 -12.37
C LEU A 130 -25.07 -9.79 -13.06
N SER A 131 -25.62 -10.84 -12.43
CA SER A 131 -25.67 -12.18 -13.00
C SER A 131 -26.39 -12.19 -14.35
N THR A 132 -27.57 -11.58 -14.43
CA THR A 132 -28.34 -11.50 -15.67
C THR A 132 -27.58 -10.77 -16.78
N LEU A 133 -26.90 -9.67 -16.47
CA LEU A 133 -26.10 -8.94 -17.45
C LEU A 133 -24.89 -9.77 -17.93
N ILE A 134 -24.17 -10.39 -16.99
CA ILE A 134 -22.99 -11.21 -17.27
C ILE A 134 -23.35 -12.43 -18.12
N GLU A 135 -24.43 -13.12 -17.78
CA GLU A 135 -24.96 -14.26 -18.54
C GLU A 135 -25.35 -13.86 -19.96
N ALA A 136 -26.03 -12.72 -20.13
CA ALA A 136 -26.43 -12.21 -21.43
C ALA A 136 -25.22 -11.88 -22.33
N GLU A 137 -24.17 -11.28 -21.76
CA GLU A 137 -22.93 -10.95 -22.48
C GLU A 137 -22.15 -12.20 -22.90
N LEU A 138 -22.04 -13.19 -22.01
CA LEU A 138 -21.40 -14.48 -22.34
C LEU A 138 -22.15 -15.19 -23.46
N ALA A 139 -23.48 -15.27 -23.35
CA ALA A 139 -24.33 -15.90 -24.36
C ALA A 139 -24.23 -15.19 -25.72
N THR A 140 -24.13 -13.86 -25.72
CA THR A 140 -24.10 -13.07 -26.96
C THR A 140 -22.75 -13.15 -27.67
N ARG A 141 -21.64 -13.11 -26.94
CA ARG A 141 -20.31 -13.01 -27.54
C ARG A 141 -19.60 -14.35 -27.69
N LEU A 142 -19.61 -15.18 -26.65
CA LEU A 142 -18.76 -16.38 -26.58
C LEU A 142 -19.53 -17.68 -26.84
N PHE A 143 -20.84 -17.68 -26.57
CA PHE A 143 -21.67 -18.88 -26.65
C PHE A 143 -22.89 -18.72 -27.57
N ALA A 144 -22.81 -17.80 -28.53
CA ALA A 144 -23.87 -17.62 -29.52
C ALA A 144 -24.07 -18.93 -30.30
N PRO A 145 -25.30 -19.46 -30.40
CA PRO A 145 -25.53 -20.70 -31.13
C PRO A 145 -25.20 -20.49 -32.61
N ASP A 146 -24.36 -21.37 -33.17
CA ASP A 146 -24.07 -21.40 -34.61
C ASP A 146 -25.39 -21.57 -35.38
N SER A 147 -25.77 -20.55 -36.15
CA SER A 147 -26.92 -20.61 -37.07
C SER A 147 -26.70 -21.54 -38.27
N ARG A 148 -25.73 -22.46 -38.23
CA ARG A 148 -25.34 -23.36 -39.33
C ARG A 148 -26.01 -24.74 -39.33
N SER A 149 -26.87 -25.08 -38.37
CA SER A 149 -27.55 -26.40 -38.35
C SER A 149 -29.03 -26.39 -38.79
N ALA A 150 -29.43 -25.44 -39.64
CA ALA A 150 -30.76 -25.48 -40.27
C ALA A 150 -30.72 -24.94 -41.71
N SER A 151 -30.01 -25.61 -42.61
CA SER A 151 -30.25 -25.42 -44.04
C SER A 151 -29.85 -26.63 -44.88
N ALA A 152 -30.89 -27.27 -45.42
CA ALA A 152 -30.97 -28.02 -46.67
C ALA A 152 -30.22 -29.36 -46.80
N ALA A 153 -31.02 -30.43 -46.88
CA ALA A 153 -30.65 -31.68 -47.52
C ALA A 153 -30.09 -31.41 -48.94
N PRO A 154 -29.07 -32.17 -49.40
CA PRO A 154 -28.49 -31.92 -50.72
C PRO A 154 -29.39 -32.51 -51.80
N GLU A 155 -30.03 -31.66 -52.61
CA GLU A 155 -30.52 -32.07 -53.92
C GLU A 155 -29.32 -32.40 -54.82
N ARG A 156 -29.20 -33.67 -55.18
CA ARG A 156 -28.28 -34.15 -56.21
C ARG A 156 -28.70 -33.60 -57.57
N LYS A 157 -27.82 -32.84 -58.22
CA LYS A 157 -27.77 -32.79 -59.69
C LYS A 157 -26.32 -32.90 -60.18
N SER A 158 -26.15 -33.88 -61.05
CA SER A 158 -24.96 -34.24 -61.81
C SER A 158 -24.54 -33.15 -62.80
N GLY A 159 -23.24 -33.00 -63.05
CA GLY A 159 -22.73 -32.21 -64.18
C GLY A 159 -21.21 -32.21 -64.23
N PHE A 160 -20.65 -32.60 -65.38
CA PHE A 160 -19.30 -33.10 -65.59
C PHE A 160 -18.34 -32.01 -66.13
N LEU A 161 -17.09 -32.04 -65.67
CA LEU A 161 -15.85 -31.63 -66.36
C LEU A 161 -15.47 -30.13 -66.51
N GLY A 162 -14.19 -29.81 -66.21
CA GLY A 162 -13.46 -28.76 -66.94
C GLY A 162 -12.61 -27.75 -66.14
N MET A 163 -11.39 -28.17 -65.78
CA MET A 163 -10.09 -27.44 -65.87
C MET A 163 -9.95 -25.91 -65.75
N PHE A 164 -8.94 -25.53 -64.94
CA PHE A 164 -8.09 -24.32 -64.95
C PHE A 164 -8.74 -22.92 -65.03
N ARG A 165 -8.65 -22.17 -63.92
CA ARG A 165 -8.07 -20.81 -63.92
C ARG A 165 -7.68 -20.36 -62.52
N ARG A 166 -6.40 -20.01 -62.37
CA ARG A 166 -5.79 -19.34 -61.22
C ARG A 166 -5.79 -17.85 -61.55
N ALA A 167 -6.51 -17.03 -60.78
CA ALA A 167 -6.35 -15.57 -60.82
C ALA A 167 -6.88 -14.91 -59.52
N VAL A 168 -5.92 -14.41 -58.74
CA VAL A 168 -5.87 -13.17 -57.94
C VAL A 168 -6.88 -12.98 -56.78
N PRO A 169 -6.41 -12.67 -55.55
CA PRO A 169 -7.28 -12.23 -54.47
C PRO A 169 -7.73 -10.78 -54.72
N SER A 170 -8.99 -10.61 -55.13
CA SER A 170 -9.65 -9.32 -55.17
C SER A 170 -10.29 -9.04 -53.82
N ALA A 171 -9.78 -8.04 -53.13
CA ALA A 171 -10.45 -7.42 -51.98
C ALA A 171 -11.82 -6.91 -52.43
N VAL A 172 -12.89 -7.42 -51.82
CA VAL A 172 -14.25 -6.88 -51.94
C VAL A 172 -14.93 -6.92 -50.58
N ALA A 173 -15.26 -5.72 -50.14
CA ALA A 173 -16.42 -5.33 -49.33
C ALA A 173 -16.60 -5.96 -47.93
N ALA A 174 -16.48 -5.06 -46.95
CA ALA A 174 -17.32 -5.09 -45.76
C ALA A 174 -18.81 -5.15 -46.17
N SER A 175 -19.48 -6.24 -45.83
CA SER A 175 -20.93 -6.29 -45.62
C SER A 175 -21.34 -7.60 -44.95
N GLY A 176 -22.00 -7.50 -43.80
CA GLY A 176 -23.01 -8.47 -43.37
C GLY A 176 -22.52 -9.61 -42.47
N ALA A 177 -22.59 -9.38 -41.16
CA ALA A 177 -22.92 -10.35 -40.10
C ALA A 177 -22.74 -11.85 -40.40
N ASP A 178 -21.56 -12.38 -40.09
CA ASP A 178 -21.36 -13.79 -39.73
C ASP A 178 -21.01 -13.79 -38.22
N ARG A 179 -22.02 -13.68 -37.34
CA ARG A 179 -21.80 -13.76 -35.88
C ARG A 179 -21.83 -15.22 -35.44
N GLY A 180 -20.77 -15.95 -35.78
CA GLY A 180 -20.34 -17.08 -34.94
C GLY A 180 -19.79 -16.57 -33.61
N ALA A 181 -19.54 -17.46 -32.65
CA ALA A 181 -18.90 -17.10 -31.38
C ALA A 181 -17.60 -16.30 -31.62
N GLU A 182 -17.49 -15.13 -30.97
CA GLU A 182 -16.29 -14.30 -30.98
C GLU A 182 -15.12 -15.06 -30.32
N ARG A 183 -13.89 -14.81 -30.77
CA ARG A 183 -12.73 -15.36 -30.09
C ARG A 183 -12.63 -14.77 -28.69
N PRO A 184 -12.28 -15.56 -27.66
CA PRO A 184 -12.22 -15.08 -26.28
C PRO A 184 -11.35 -13.83 -26.09
N GLU A 185 -10.23 -13.73 -26.79
CA GLU A 185 -9.33 -12.58 -26.73
C GLU A 185 -9.97 -11.30 -27.29
N ASP A 186 -10.72 -11.43 -28.40
CA ASP A 186 -11.43 -10.30 -29.01
C ASP A 186 -12.57 -9.81 -28.09
N ALA A 187 -13.29 -10.74 -27.43
CA ALA A 187 -14.32 -10.41 -26.46
C ALA A 187 -13.75 -9.72 -25.21
N VAL A 188 -12.59 -10.17 -24.71
CA VAL A 188 -11.89 -9.53 -23.59
C VAL A 188 -11.52 -8.08 -23.91
N GLU A 189 -10.98 -7.81 -25.10
CA GLU A 189 -10.64 -6.44 -25.51
C GLU A 189 -11.89 -5.57 -25.71
N ALA A 190 -12.97 -6.14 -26.25
CA ALA A 190 -14.23 -5.43 -26.38
C ALA A 190 -14.82 -5.03 -25.02
N TRP A 191 -14.89 -5.96 -24.05
CA TRP A 191 -15.34 -5.64 -22.69
C TRP A 191 -14.42 -4.64 -22.00
N ARG A 192 -13.10 -4.70 -22.21
CA ARG A 192 -12.16 -3.68 -21.69
C ARG A 192 -12.46 -2.30 -22.25
N LEU A 193 -12.77 -2.20 -23.54
CA LEU A 193 -13.14 -0.95 -24.19
C LEU A 193 -14.49 -0.44 -23.67
N GLU A 194 -15.49 -1.31 -23.56
CA GLU A 194 -16.82 -0.96 -23.06
C GLU A 194 -16.79 -0.53 -21.60
N ALA A 195 -16.00 -1.19 -20.76
CA ALA A 195 -15.77 -0.76 -19.38
C ALA A 195 -15.15 0.65 -19.28
N ARG A 196 -14.35 1.07 -20.27
CA ARG A 196 -13.79 2.43 -20.31
C ARG A 196 -14.80 3.48 -20.78
N ARG A 197 -15.75 3.09 -21.64
CA ARG A 197 -16.72 3.99 -22.28
C ARG A 197 -18.05 4.09 -21.52
N SER A 198 -18.44 3.05 -20.80
CA SER A 198 -19.71 3.01 -20.09
C SER A 198 -19.72 3.98 -18.91
N GLU A 199 -20.77 4.80 -18.84
CA GLU A 199 -21.08 5.64 -17.69
C GLU A 199 -21.86 4.85 -16.61
N ASP A 200 -22.52 3.75 -17.00
CA ASP A 200 -23.20 2.86 -16.08
C ASP A 200 -22.17 2.01 -15.31
N ARG A 201 -22.17 2.19 -14.00
CA ARG A 201 -21.23 1.56 -13.08
C ARG A 201 -21.45 0.05 -12.97
N LEU A 202 -22.71 -0.40 -13.09
CA LEU A 202 -23.06 -1.81 -13.06
C LEU A 202 -22.49 -2.51 -14.29
N GLN A 203 -22.72 -1.95 -15.47
CA GLN A 203 -22.16 -2.46 -16.73
C GLN A 203 -20.63 -2.47 -16.71
N LYS A 204 -20.02 -1.35 -16.31
CA LYS A 204 -18.57 -1.23 -16.18
C LYS A 204 -17.97 -2.32 -15.27
N SER A 205 -18.63 -2.63 -14.15
CA SER A 205 -18.19 -3.71 -13.26
C SER A 205 -18.34 -5.09 -13.89
N ALA A 206 -19.46 -5.36 -14.56
CA ALA A 206 -19.69 -6.63 -15.24
C ALA A 206 -18.65 -6.89 -16.33
N TYR A 207 -18.37 -5.89 -17.18
CA TYR A 207 -17.37 -5.98 -18.24
C TYR A 207 -15.95 -6.19 -17.70
N ARG A 208 -15.57 -5.47 -16.63
CA ARG A 208 -14.26 -5.67 -15.99
C ARG A 208 -14.11 -7.09 -15.43
N ALA A 209 -15.15 -7.61 -14.78
CA ALA A 209 -15.14 -8.95 -14.21
C ALA A 209 -15.07 -10.03 -15.30
N LEU A 210 -15.88 -9.91 -16.35
CA LEU A 210 -15.84 -10.80 -17.51
C LEU A 210 -14.46 -10.82 -18.18
N ALA A 211 -13.92 -9.63 -18.48
CA ALA A 211 -12.60 -9.51 -19.08
C ALA A 211 -11.50 -10.14 -18.22
N LYS A 212 -11.56 -9.97 -16.88
CA LYS A 212 -10.59 -10.57 -15.96
C LYS A 212 -10.70 -12.10 -15.94
N VAL A 213 -11.89 -12.65 -15.70
CA VAL A 213 -12.10 -14.10 -15.59
C VAL A 213 -11.75 -14.82 -16.90
N VAL A 214 -12.25 -14.32 -18.04
CA VAL A 214 -11.99 -14.93 -19.34
C VAL A 214 -10.52 -14.82 -19.72
N ALA A 215 -9.87 -13.66 -19.51
CA ALA A 215 -8.44 -13.53 -19.79
C ALA A 215 -7.59 -14.49 -18.95
N SER A 216 -7.92 -14.68 -17.67
CA SER A 216 -7.23 -15.64 -16.79
C SER A 216 -7.42 -17.08 -17.26
N LEU A 217 -8.64 -17.47 -17.64
CA LEU A 217 -8.92 -18.81 -18.17
C LEU A 217 -8.16 -19.08 -19.47
N VAL A 218 -8.19 -18.13 -20.40
CA VAL A 218 -7.46 -18.23 -21.68
C VAL A 218 -5.95 -18.32 -21.42
N GLY A 219 -5.42 -17.47 -20.54
CA GLY A 219 -4.00 -17.50 -20.17
C GLY A 219 -3.56 -18.82 -19.53
N ARG A 220 -4.45 -19.48 -18.78
CA ARG A 220 -4.14 -20.75 -18.11
C ARG A 220 -4.30 -21.98 -18.99
N HIS A 221 -5.34 -22.03 -19.82
CA HIS A 221 -5.69 -23.22 -20.61
C HIS A 221 -5.34 -23.10 -22.11
N GLY A 222 -4.90 -21.93 -22.57
CA GLY A 222 -4.66 -21.65 -24.00
C GLY A 222 -5.95 -21.44 -24.81
N GLY A 223 -7.10 -21.29 -24.14
CA GLY A 223 -8.41 -21.08 -24.75
C GLY A 223 -9.51 -20.98 -23.70
N LEU A 224 -10.76 -20.77 -24.14
CA LEU A 224 -11.90 -20.71 -23.22
C LEU A 224 -12.14 -22.10 -22.61
N TRP A 225 -12.18 -22.17 -21.29
CA TRP A 225 -12.42 -23.40 -20.54
C TRP A 225 -13.52 -23.16 -19.50
N GLY A 226 -14.38 -24.17 -19.33
CA GLY A 226 -15.47 -24.15 -18.34
C GLY A 226 -16.83 -23.86 -18.97
N THR A 227 -17.89 -24.10 -18.20
CA THR A 227 -19.26 -23.85 -18.67
C THR A 227 -19.61 -22.36 -18.55
N PRO A 228 -20.55 -21.83 -19.35
CA PRO A 228 -21.03 -20.45 -19.24
C PRO A 228 -21.48 -20.12 -17.81
N GLU A 229 -22.13 -21.06 -17.12
CA GLU A 229 -22.63 -20.89 -15.75
C GLU A 229 -21.50 -20.73 -14.75
N LEU A 230 -20.42 -21.50 -14.90
CA LEU A 230 -19.25 -21.38 -14.03
C LEU A 230 -18.55 -20.03 -14.23
N ILE A 231 -18.35 -19.61 -15.48
CA ILE A 231 -17.73 -18.32 -15.81
C ILE A 231 -18.60 -17.18 -15.28
N ALA A 232 -19.91 -17.25 -15.49
CA ALA A 232 -20.86 -16.27 -15.01
C ALA A 232 -20.85 -16.16 -13.48
N SER A 233 -20.82 -17.30 -12.78
CA SER A 233 -20.77 -17.34 -11.32
C SER A 233 -19.51 -16.65 -10.79
N VAL A 234 -18.33 -16.99 -11.32
CA VAL A 234 -17.06 -16.39 -10.86
C VAL A 234 -17.00 -14.90 -11.18
N ALA A 235 -17.43 -14.49 -12.38
CA ALA A 235 -17.47 -13.08 -12.76
C ALA A 235 -18.47 -12.28 -11.90
N THR A 236 -19.63 -12.85 -11.59
CA THR A 236 -20.64 -12.22 -10.73
C THR A 236 -20.11 -12.02 -9.32
N ASP A 237 -19.47 -13.04 -8.75
CA ASP A 237 -18.90 -12.98 -7.40
C ASP A 237 -17.78 -11.93 -7.29
N LEU A 238 -16.88 -11.91 -8.29
CA LEU A 238 -15.82 -10.90 -8.40
C LEU A 238 -16.41 -9.48 -8.49
N ALA A 239 -17.43 -9.27 -9.34
CA ALA A 239 -18.11 -7.99 -9.47
C ALA A 239 -18.81 -7.57 -8.17
N CYS A 240 -19.43 -8.50 -7.45
CA CYS A 240 -20.12 -8.22 -6.19
C CYS A 240 -19.16 -7.80 -5.08
N ASN A 241 -17.98 -8.42 -4.98
CA ASN A 241 -16.97 -8.06 -3.99
C ASN A 241 -16.48 -6.63 -4.14
N ASP A 242 -16.40 -6.12 -5.37
CA ASP A 242 -15.93 -4.76 -5.66
C ASP A 242 -17.09 -3.77 -5.76
N TYR A 243 -17.94 -3.90 -6.77
CA TYR A 243 -19.04 -2.98 -7.01
C TYR A 243 -20.17 -3.14 -6.00
N GLY A 244 -20.49 -4.37 -5.59
CA GLY A 244 -21.50 -4.60 -4.56
C GLY A 244 -21.12 -4.01 -3.21
N SER A 245 -19.84 -4.11 -2.82
CA SER A 245 -19.30 -3.41 -1.65
C SER A 245 -19.53 -1.91 -1.76
N GLU A 246 -19.25 -1.33 -2.93
CA GLU A 246 -19.45 0.10 -3.12
C GLU A 246 -20.92 0.53 -3.04
N GLU A 247 -21.85 -0.22 -3.65
CA GLU A 247 -23.29 0.09 -3.56
C GLU A 247 -23.77 0.00 -2.11
N ILE A 248 -23.31 -1.00 -1.34
CA ILE A 248 -23.54 -1.07 0.10
C ILE A 248 -23.01 0.21 0.76
N GLY A 249 -21.80 0.64 0.41
CA GLY A 249 -21.18 1.86 0.90
C GLY A 249 -22.05 3.10 0.67
N ARG A 250 -22.70 3.22 -0.50
CA ARG A 250 -23.65 4.31 -0.79
C ARG A 250 -24.94 4.17 -0.01
N LEU A 251 -25.47 2.96 0.10
CA LEU A 251 -26.70 2.67 0.82
C LEU A 251 -26.60 3.05 2.31
N ILE A 252 -25.47 2.75 2.96
CA ILE A 252 -25.27 3.05 4.37
C ILE A 252 -24.89 4.52 4.64
N GLU A 253 -24.53 5.29 3.62
CA GLU A 253 -24.01 6.66 3.76
C GLU A 253 -24.93 7.61 4.55
N PRO A 254 -26.24 7.71 4.25
CA PRO A 254 -27.10 8.64 4.96
C PRO A 254 -27.18 8.30 6.46
N ARG A 255 -27.34 7.01 6.77
CA ARG A 255 -27.41 6.51 8.14
C ARG A 255 -26.09 6.70 8.88
N PHE A 256 -24.95 6.47 8.22
CA PHE A 256 -23.64 6.74 8.77
C PHE A 256 -23.47 8.22 9.16
N LEU A 257 -23.89 9.16 8.29
CA LEU A 257 -23.80 10.58 8.59
C LEU A 257 -24.76 11.02 9.71
N ASP A 258 -25.97 10.44 9.76
CA ASP A 258 -26.91 10.69 10.85
C ASP A 258 -26.37 10.14 12.19
N ALA A 259 -25.76 8.96 12.17
CA ALA A 259 -25.08 8.37 13.31
C ALA A 259 -23.93 9.26 13.80
N ALA A 260 -23.07 9.70 12.89
CA ALA A 260 -21.97 10.61 13.21
C ALA A 260 -22.48 11.90 13.88
N ARG A 261 -23.54 12.52 13.32
CA ARG A 261 -24.16 13.72 13.91
C ARG A 261 -24.73 13.45 15.30
N ARG A 262 -25.44 12.34 15.50
CA ARG A 262 -26.05 12.00 16.79
C ARG A 262 -25.03 11.67 17.88
N GLU A 263 -23.96 10.95 17.53
CA GLU A 263 -22.88 10.62 18.47
C GLU A 263 -21.88 11.77 18.67
N GLY A 264 -22.04 12.89 17.94
CA GLY A 264 -21.16 14.05 18.02
C GLY A 264 -19.77 13.81 17.41
N TYR A 265 -19.65 12.88 16.47
CA TYR A 265 -18.40 12.63 15.75
C TYR A 265 -18.15 13.73 14.72
N LEU A 266 -16.93 14.26 14.70
CA LEU A 266 -16.52 15.28 13.75
C LEU A 266 -16.37 14.66 12.35
N VAL A 267 -17.20 15.12 11.41
CA VAL A 267 -17.03 14.82 9.98
C VAL A 267 -15.89 15.69 9.45
N LEU A 268 -14.94 15.07 8.76
CA LEU A 268 -13.74 15.74 8.27
C LEU A 268 -14.09 16.75 7.17
N PRO A 269 -13.61 18.00 7.27
CA PRO A 269 -13.90 19.00 6.27
C PRO A 269 -13.11 18.76 4.97
N PRO A 270 -13.65 19.17 3.81
CA PRO A 270 -12.87 19.26 2.58
C PRO A 270 -11.82 20.36 2.69
N GLN A 271 -10.67 20.16 2.05
CA GLN A 271 -9.53 21.08 2.09
C GLN A 271 -9.19 21.53 0.67
N GLU A 272 -9.07 22.83 0.45
CA GLU A 272 -8.70 23.39 -0.85
C GLU A 272 -7.23 23.10 -1.20
N ARG A 273 -6.35 23.17 -0.19
CA ARG A 273 -4.93 22.82 -0.28
C ARG A 273 -4.60 21.73 0.74
N PRO A 274 -4.90 20.45 0.43
CA PRO A 274 -4.67 19.37 1.38
C PRO A 274 -3.17 19.23 1.74
N VAL A 275 -2.88 19.28 3.04
CA VAL A 275 -1.60 18.85 3.60
C VAL A 275 -1.62 17.33 3.77
N ILE A 276 -0.56 16.68 3.29
CA ILE A 276 -0.35 15.24 3.46
C ILE A 276 0.91 15.02 4.30
N MET A 277 0.79 14.21 5.34
CA MET A 277 1.91 13.71 6.13
C MET A 277 2.00 12.20 5.98
N ASN A 278 3.14 11.67 5.57
CA ASN A 278 3.33 10.26 5.30
C ASN A 278 4.60 9.75 5.99
N THR A 279 4.46 8.70 6.79
CA THR A 279 5.60 8.05 7.44
C THR A 279 5.87 6.70 6.79
N LYS A 280 7.06 6.55 6.23
CA LYS A 280 7.55 5.34 5.59
C LYS A 280 8.70 4.74 6.39
N GLY A 281 8.77 3.41 6.40
CA GLY A 281 9.74 2.65 7.17
C GLY A 281 9.27 1.22 7.37
N ALA A 282 10.21 0.34 7.70
CA ALA A 282 9.93 -1.06 7.97
C ALA A 282 8.90 -1.24 9.10
N SER A 283 8.32 -2.44 9.18
CA SER A 283 7.51 -2.83 10.34
C SER A 283 8.31 -2.60 11.63
N ALA A 284 7.66 -2.15 12.70
CA ALA A 284 8.30 -1.82 13.99
C ALA A 284 9.42 -0.75 13.96
N ALA A 285 9.62 0.00 12.87
CA ALA A 285 10.59 1.09 12.79
C ALA A 285 10.22 2.37 13.59
N GLY A 286 9.14 2.35 14.38
CA GLY A 286 8.70 3.52 15.19
C GLY A 286 7.79 4.52 14.47
N LYS A 287 7.13 4.14 13.37
CA LYS A 287 6.24 5.06 12.62
C LYS A 287 5.13 5.66 13.49
N SER A 288 4.47 4.82 14.30
CA SER A 288 3.33 5.24 15.11
C SER A 288 3.70 6.15 16.29
N THR A 289 4.95 6.16 16.75
CA THR A 289 5.41 7.10 17.79
C THR A 289 5.62 8.52 17.23
N MET A 290 5.72 8.67 15.89
CA MET A 290 5.89 9.97 15.24
C MET A 290 4.64 10.84 15.28
N ARG A 291 3.46 10.28 15.57
CA ARG A 291 2.19 11.03 15.54
C ARG A 291 2.20 12.27 16.43
N LEU A 292 2.84 12.21 17.61
CA LEU A 292 2.95 13.37 18.49
C LEU A 292 3.82 14.48 17.87
N LEU A 293 4.90 14.12 17.18
CA LEU A 293 5.76 15.07 16.48
C LEU A 293 5.05 15.64 15.24
N GLN A 294 4.30 14.81 14.52
CA GLN A 294 3.48 15.23 13.38
C GLN A 294 2.35 16.17 13.80
N LYS A 295 1.74 15.95 14.96
CA LYS A 295 0.76 16.88 15.55
C LYS A 295 1.41 18.24 15.83
N LYS A 296 2.58 18.27 16.46
CA LYS A 296 3.34 19.52 16.68
C LYS A 296 3.72 20.19 15.35
N LEU A 297 4.04 19.41 14.32
CA LEU A 297 4.28 19.95 12.99
C LEU A 297 3.02 20.57 12.40
N ALA A 298 1.85 19.92 12.50
CA ALA A 298 0.58 20.46 12.04
C ALA A 298 0.31 21.83 12.68
N GLU A 299 0.52 21.96 14.00
CA GLU A 299 0.41 23.24 14.72
C GLU A 299 1.38 24.29 14.17
N ARG A 300 2.65 23.94 13.93
CA ARG A 300 3.67 24.87 13.38
C ARG A 300 3.33 25.38 11.97
N ILE A 301 2.71 24.55 11.14
CA ILE A 301 2.35 24.91 9.76
C ILE A 301 0.91 25.48 9.65
N GLY A 302 0.24 25.72 10.78
CA GLY A 302 -1.11 26.26 10.82
C GLY A 302 -2.22 25.30 10.39
N ALA A 303 -1.95 23.99 10.36
CA ALA A 303 -2.95 22.97 10.04
C ALA A 303 -3.65 22.44 11.31
N VAL A 304 -4.97 22.30 11.26
CA VAL A 304 -5.77 21.79 12.38
C VAL A 304 -5.65 20.27 12.44
N TRP A 305 -5.11 19.72 13.53
CA TRP A 305 -4.88 18.27 13.68
C TRP A 305 -6.15 17.43 13.53
N SER A 306 -7.29 17.91 14.03
CA SER A 306 -8.56 17.20 13.93
C SER A 306 -9.10 17.09 12.51
N ASP A 307 -8.54 17.84 11.55
CA ASP A 307 -8.96 17.83 10.14
C ASP A 307 -8.17 16.82 9.30
N PHE A 308 -7.25 16.07 9.93
CA PHE A 308 -6.53 14.97 9.30
C PHE A 308 -7.35 13.68 9.34
N ALA A 309 -7.54 13.04 8.19
CA ALA A 309 -7.89 11.63 8.11
C ALA A 309 -6.67 10.78 8.50
N LEU A 310 -6.77 10.02 9.58
CA LEU A 310 -5.70 9.15 10.06
C LEU A 310 -5.78 7.79 9.38
N ILE A 311 -5.10 7.67 8.27
CA ILE A 311 -5.11 6.51 7.41
C ILE A 311 -4.09 5.47 7.91
N SER A 312 -4.55 4.51 8.72
CA SER A 312 -3.73 3.41 9.26
C SER A 312 -4.50 2.08 9.29
N PRO A 313 -4.50 1.29 8.19
CA PRO A 313 -5.26 0.04 8.07
C PRO A 313 -5.00 -0.98 9.19
N ASP A 314 -3.78 -1.00 9.74
CA ASP A 314 -3.41 -1.89 10.86
C ASP A 314 -4.28 -1.71 12.12
N ILE A 315 -5.05 -0.63 12.26
CA ILE A 315 -6.01 -0.45 13.36
C ILE A 315 -7.29 -1.26 13.16
N TRP A 316 -7.62 -1.67 11.93
CA TRP A 316 -8.82 -2.43 11.59
C TRP A 316 -8.75 -3.89 12.05
N ARG A 317 -7.55 -4.47 12.14
CA ARG A 317 -7.35 -5.91 12.42
C ARG A 317 -8.12 -6.42 13.65
N LYS A 318 -8.10 -5.65 14.74
CA LYS A 318 -8.82 -6.01 15.99
C LYS A 318 -10.34 -5.80 15.92
N GLN A 319 -10.83 -5.09 14.89
CA GLN A 319 -12.25 -5.06 14.54
C GLN A 319 -12.63 -6.27 13.66
N LEU A 320 -11.71 -6.74 12.82
CA LEU A 320 -11.93 -7.87 11.92
C LEU A 320 -11.93 -9.21 12.66
N LEU A 321 -11.10 -9.35 13.69
CA LEU A 321 -10.89 -10.59 14.45
C LEU A 321 -10.54 -10.31 15.92
N ASP A 322 -11.24 -10.98 16.82
CA ASP A 322 -10.82 -11.10 18.22
C ASP A 322 -9.72 -12.17 18.33
N TYR A 323 -8.50 -11.74 18.65
CA TYR A 323 -7.35 -12.64 18.72
C TYR A 323 -7.48 -13.68 19.84
N THR A 324 -8.27 -13.40 20.89
CA THR A 324 -8.50 -14.36 21.97
C THR A 324 -9.33 -15.55 21.49
N SER A 325 -10.17 -15.36 20.46
CA SER A 325 -10.98 -16.43 19.86
C SER A 325 -10.14 -17.49 19.13
N LEU A 326 -8.84 -17.24 18.91
CA LEU A 326 -7.92 -18.17 18.24
C LEU A 326 -7.29 -19.20 19.20
N GLY A 327 -7.49 -19.06 20.51
CA GLY A 327 -6.93 -19.98 21.51
C GLY A 327 -5.41 -20.11 21.38
N PRO A 328 -4.85 -21.33 21.29
CA PRO A 328 -3.41 -21.55 21.13
C PRO A 328 -2.77 -20.85 19.92
N ALA A 329 -3.55 -20.54 18.88
CA ALA A 329 -3.09 -19.89 17.67
C ALA A 329 -3.09 -18.34 17.75
N TYR A 330 -3.29 -17.74 18.93
CA TYR A 330 -3.43 -16.28 19.10
C TYR A 330 -2.32 -15.45 18.44
N LYS A 331 -1.08 -15.96 18.39
CA LYS A 331 0.06 -15.28 17.73
C LYS A 331 -0.16 -15.06 16.23
N TYR A 332 -1.00 -15.87 15.58
CA TYR A 332 -1.34 -15.75 14.16
C TYR A 332 -2.45 -14.71 13.87
N GLY A 333 -2.99 -14.01 14.87
CA GLY A 333 -4.08 -13.04 14.64
C GLY A 333 -3.76 -11.94 13.61
N GLY A 334 -2.49 -11.55 13.49
CA GLY A 334 -2.02 -10.69 12.40
C GLY A 334 -2.16 -11.37 11.04
N THR A 335 -1.58 -12.55 10.87
CA THR A 335 -1.63 -13.31 9.61
C THR A 335 -3.07 -13.67 9.21
N CYS A 336 -3.91 -14.10 10.14
CA CYS A 336 -5.33 -14.45 9.90
C CYS A 336 -6.19 -13.27 9.43
N THR A 337 -5.70 -12.03 9.51
CA THR A 337 -6.42 -10.83 9.03
C THR A 337 -5.73 -10.15 7.86
N GLY A 338 -4.55 -10.63 7.43
CA GLY A 338 -3.70 -9.95 6.46
C GLY A 338 -4.37 -9.78 5.10
N ASP A 339 -4.87 -10.89 4.55
CA ASP A 339 -5.48 -10.95 3.22
C ASP A 339 -6.74 -10.07 3.11
N GLU A 340 -7.62 -10.15 4.11
CA GLU A 340 -8.83 -9.31 4.13
C GLU A 340 -8.49 -7.84 4.33
N LEU A 341 -7.47 -7.52 5.15
CA LEU A 341 -7.00 -6.15 5.32
C LEU A 341 -6.53 -5.55 4.00
N GLN A 342 -5.81 -6.33 3.17
CA GLN A 342 -5.37 -5.90 1.85
C GLN A 342 -6.56 -5.54 0.95
N ILE A 343 -7.61 -6.38 0.94
CA ILE A 343 -8.84 -6.11 0.17
C ILE A 343 -9.52 -4.82 0.64
N ILE A 344 -9.64 -4.60 1.95
CA ILE A 344 -10.27 -3.38 2.48
C ILE A 344 -9.41 -2.15 2.15
N ASP A 345 -8.08 -2.26 2.19
CA ASP A 345 -7.19 -1.14 1.86
C ASP A 345 -7.30 -0.73 0.37
N GLN A 346 -7.43 -1.69 -0.54
CA GLN A 346 -7.71 -1.43 -1.96
C GLN A 346 -9.08 -0.77 -2.17
N LYS A 347 -10.10 -1.16 -1.39
CA LYS A 347 -11.41 -0.50 -1.39
C LYS A 347 -11.32 0.94 -0.88
N LEU A 348 -10.52 1.20 0.16
CA LEU A 348 -10.25 2.54 0.67
C LEU A 348 -9.60 3.42 -0.42
N ASP A 349 -8.67 2.90 -1.21
CA ASP A 349 -8.06 3.66 -2.31
C ASP A 349 -9.09 4.14 -3.34
N ARG A 350 -9.97 3.23 -3.78
CA ARG A 350 -11.05 3.55 -4.72
C ARG A 350 -12.03 4.56 -4.11
N TYR A 351 -12.34 4.42 -2.82
CA TYR A 351 -13.15 5.38 -2.08
C TYR A 351 -12.51 6.78 -2.09
N MET A 352 -11.22 6.88 -1.74
CA MET A 352 -10.50 8.14 -1.70
C MET A 352 -10.37 8.79 -3.08
N ALA A 353 -10.17 8.00 -4.14
CA ALA A 353 -10.16 8.50 -5.51
C ALA A 353 -11.49 9.18 -5.88
N ARG A 354 -12.63 8.59 -5.50
CA ARG A 354 -13.96 9.20 -5.70
C ARG A 354 -14.17 10.44 -4.83
N LYS A 355 -13.75 10.39 -3.57
CA LYS A 355 -13.80 11.54 -2.65
C LYS A 355 -13.03 12.74 -3.23
N ALA A 356 -11.89 12.49 -3.84
CA ALA A 356 -11.11 13.50 -4.55
C ALA A 356 -11.75 14.02 -5.82
N ALA A 357 -12.38 13.16 -6.64
CA ALA A 357 -13.13 13.59 -7.82
C ALA A 357 -14.25 14.59 -7.46
N ARG A 358 -14.78 14.51 -6.24
CA ARG A 358 -15.78 15.43 -5.68
C ARG A 358 -15.18 16.65 -4.97
N ARG A 359 -13.85 16.84 -5.03
CA ARG A 359 -13.10 17.88 -4.30
C ARG A 359 -13.36 17.87 -2.78
N ALA A 360 -13.57 16.68 -2.22
CA ALA A 360 -13.94 16.50 -0.83
C ALA A 360 -12.80 15.98 0.06
N VAL A 361 -11.55 16.04 -0.39
CA VAL A 361 -10.39 15.47 0.34
C VAL A 361 -10.01 16.35 1.52
N SER A 362 -9.84 15.73 2.69
CA SER A 362 -9.35 16.36 3.92
C SER A 362 -7.82 16.34 3.97
N HIS A 363 -7.21 16.89 5.02
CA HIS A 363 -5.79 16.62 5.26
C HIS A 363 -5.58 15.12 5.51
N LEU A 364 -4.42 14.57 5.16
CA LEU A 364 -4.17 13.13 5.26
C LEU A 364 -2.93 12.85 6.08
N LEU A 365 -3.06 11.98 7.09
CA LEU A 365 -1.94 11.36 7.78
C LEU A 365 -1.89 9.88 7.39
N ILE A 366 -0.86 9.47 6.66
CA ILE A 366 -0.76 8.13 6.08
C ILE A 366 0.33 7.34 6.81
N ASP A 367 -0.08 6.30 7.53
CA ASP A 367 0.77 5.28 8.16
C ASP A 367 0.42 3.92 7.55
N ARG A 368 0.69 3.79 6.25
CA ARG A 368 0.47 2.57 5.46
C ARG A 368 1.78 1.93 5.04
N PHE A 369 1.86 0.63 5.31
CA PHE A 369 2.90 -0.24 4.77
C PHE A 369 2.42 -0.81 3.43
N ARG A 370 2.75 -0.11 2.35
CA ARG A 370 2.59 -0.54 0.95
C ARG A 370 3.59 0.22 0.09
N PHE A 371 4.31 -0.52 -0.75
CA PHE A 371 5.29 -0.03 -1.72
C PHE A 371 4.76 -0.22 -3.17
N ASP A 372 3.63 -0.89 -3.39
CA ASP A 372 2.92 -0.88 -4.70
C ASP A 372 2.33 0.49 -5.06
N SER A 373 2.17 1.38 -4.07
CA SER A 373 1.80 2.80 -4.23
C SER A 373 2.89 3.64 -4.93
N PHE A 374 3.84 2.97 -5.61
CA PHE A 374 5.03 3.54 -6.23
C PHE A 374 5.04 3.53 -7.73
N ALA A 375 4.04 2.94 -8.41
CA ALA A 375 3.90 3.10 -9.84
C ALA A 375 3.53 4.56 -10.13
N PRO A 376 4.49 5.42 -10.57
CA PRO A 376 4.10 6.67 -11.16
C PRO A 376 3.37 6.27 -12.45
N ASP A 377 2.16 6.76 -12.66
CA ASP A 377 1.44 6.55 -13.92
C ASP A 377 0.83 5.15 -14.16
N SER A 378 0.40 4.44 -13.11
CA SER A 378 -0.62 3.40 -13.34
C SER A 378 -1.98 4.07 -13.58
N ASP A 379 -2.62 3.78 -14.72
CA ASP A 379 -4.02 4.16 -15.01
C ASP A 379 -5.05 3.46 -14.10
N GLU A 380 -4.59 2.62 -13.18
CA GLU A 380 -5.45 1.94 -12.21
C GLU A 380 -5.98 2.89 -11.13
N GLU A 381 -7.31 2.88 -10.95
CA GLU A 381 -8.02 3.62 -9.90
C GLU A 381 -7.57 3.15 -8.50
N GLY A 382 -6.56 3.80 -7.89
CA GLY A 382 -6.27 3.64 -6.45
C GLY A 382 -4.80 3.71 -6.01
N SER A 383 -3.81 3.53 -6.89
CA SER A 383 -2.39 3.44 -6.52
C SER A 383 -1.73 4.77 -6.07
N ASN A 384 -2.42 5.90 -6.27
CA ASN A 384 -1.82 7.25 -6.35
C ASN A 384 -2.33 8.25 -5.31
N LEU A 385 -2.72 7.77 -4.12
CA LEU A 385 -3.24 8.59 -3.01
C LEU A 385 -2.39 9.82 -2.70
N LEU A 386 -1.07 9.68 -2.78
CA LEU A 386 -0.13 10.76 -2.46
C LEU A 386 -0.02 11.74 -3.64
N THR A 387 0.21 11.25 -4.86
CA THR A 387 0.51 12.03 -6.09
C THR A 387 -0.64 12.89 -6.57
N ARG A 388 -1.89 12.45 -6.37
CA ARG A 388 -3.04 13.15 -6.95
C ARG A 388 -3.59 14.30 -6.10
N PHE A 389 -3.48 14.25 -4.77
CA PHE A 389 -4.33 15.11 -3.91
C PHE A 389 -3.58 16.11 -3.05
N GLY A 390 -2.31 15.85 -2.73
CA GLY A 390 -1.54 16.73 -1.87
C GLY A 390 -1.10 18.00 -2.59
N HIS A 391 -1.34 19.14 -1.97
CA HIS A 391 -0.69 20.39 -2.35
C HIS A 391 0.69 20.49 -1.68
N THR A 392 0.71 20.30 -0.36
CA THR A 392 1.92 20.33 0.47
C THR A 392 2.11 18.95 1.11
N ILE A 393 3.29 18.38 0.95
CA ILE A 393 3.57 16.97 1.27
C ILE A 393 4.78 16.88 2.17
N TYR A 394 4.60 16.18 3.29
CA TYR A 394 5.63 15.86 4.25
C TYR A 394 5.87 14.36 4.26
N MET A 395 7.07 13.94 3.87
CA MET A 395 7.48 12.54 3.85
C MET A 395 8.55 12.28 4.91
N PHE A 396 8.30 11.33 5.79
CA PHE A 396 9.23 10.94 6.85
C PHE A 396 9.70 9.51 6.60
N PHE A 397 11.01 9.31 6.50
CA PHE A 397 11.64 8.03 6.24
C PHE A 397 12.35 7.54 7.51
N MET A 398 11.79 6.56 8.18
CA MET A 398 12.34 5.99 9.41
C MET A 398 13.45 5.00 9.08
N ILE A 399 14.67 5.29 9.54
CA ILE A 399 15.85 4.44 9.45
C ILE A 399 16.07 3.81 10.82
N ALA A 400 15.85 2.51 10.92
CA ALA A 400 16.03 1.71 12.12
C ALA A 400 16.83 0.43 11.80
N PRO A 401 17.80 0.04 12.64
CA PRO A 401 18.55 -1.20 12.46
C PRO A 401 17.63 -2.44 12.42
N PRO A 402 17.88 -3.41 11.51
CA PRO A 402 17.05 -4.61 11.35
C PRO A 402 16.93 -5.47 12.62
N ASP A 403 18.01 -5.62 13.39
CA ASP A 403 18.00 -6.32 14.69
C ASP A 403 17.03 -5.66 15.69
N LYS A 404 17.06 -4.33 15.76
CA LYS A 404 16.16 -3.56 16.63
C LYS A 404 14.72 -3.64 16.16
N ILE A 405 14.47 -3.75 14.84
CA ILE A 405 13.13 -3.98 14.30
C ILE A 405 12.56 -5.31 14.78
N VAL A 406 13.37 -6.39 14.75
CA VAL A 406 12.97 -7.72 15.22
C VAL A 406 12.65 -7.69 16.72
N GLU A 407 13.53 -7.09 17.54
CA GLU A 407 13.32 -6.95 18.98
C GLU A 407 12.06 -6.14 19.33
N ARG A 408 11.87 -4.98 18.67
CA ARG A 408 10.69 -4.11 18.89
C ARG A 408 9.39 -4.79 18.46
N ALA A 409 9.42 -5.58 17.38
CA ALA A 409 8.25 -6.33 16.93
C ALA A 409 7.82 -7.39 17.96
N TRP A 410 8.78 -8.08 18.57
CA TRP A 410 8.52 -9.04 19.65
C TRP A 410 7.91 -8.39 20.88
N GLN A 411 8.50 -7.28 21.36
CA GLN A 411 7.94 -6.50 22.48
C GLN A 411 6.49 -6.07 22.20
N ARG A 412 6.22 -5.58 20.99
CA ARG A 412 4.86 -5.25 20.57
C ARG A 412 3.93 -6.47 20.53
N GLY A 413 4.45 -7.63 20.17
CA GLY A 413 3.76 -8.92 20.29
C GLY A 413 3.28 -9.17 21.71
N LEU A 414 4.18 -9.03 22.69
CA LEU A 414 3.88 -9.20 24.11
C LEU A 414 2.88 -8.17 24.65
N GLU A 415 3.05 -6.90 24.30
CA GLU A 415 2.22 -5.81 24.85
C GLU A 415 0.79 -5.78 24.30
N VAL A 416 0.63 -5.99 22.99
CA VAL A 416 -0.66 -5.77 22.31
C VAL A 416 -1.15 -6.96 21.50
N GLY A 417 -0.47 -8.11 21.58
CA GLY A 417 -0.84 -9.36 20.91
C GLY A 417 -0.54 -9.39 19.41
N ARG A 418 0.31 -8.48 18.92
CA ARG A 418 0.60 -8.32 17.47
C ARG A 418 1.95 -8.95 17.12
N TYR A 419 2.01 -10.27 17.09
CA TYR A 419 3.22 -11.00 16.71
C TYR A 419 3.44 -10.96 15.19
N LYS A 420 4.70 -11.04 14.79
CA LYS A 420 5.13 -11.19 13.39
C LYS A 420 6.27 -12.20 13.30
N ALA A 421 6.32 -12.92 12.19
CA ALA A 421 7.42 -13.83 11.90
C ALA A 421 8.69 -13.03 11.52
N VAL A 422 9.87 -13.59 11.78
CA VAL A 422 11.15 -12.89 11.58
C VAL A 422 11.43 -12.67 10.10
N ASP A 423 11.21 -13.70 9.29
CA ASP A 423 11.34 -13.66 7.84
C ASP A 423 10.39 -12.62 7.22
N ASP A 424 9.14 -12.50 7.70
CA ASP A 424 8.22 -11.43 7.30
C ASP A 424 8.76 -10.03 7.65
N LEU A 425 9.31 -9.87 8.86
CA LEU A 425 9.89 -8.59 9.29
C LEU A 425 11.10 -8.18 8.44
N LEU A 426 11.99 -9.13 8.14
CA LEU A 426 13.20 -8.89 7.35
C LEU A 426 12.88 -8.71 5.87
N ALA A 427 11.91 -9.44 5.31
CA ALA A 427 11.42 -9.20 3.96
C ALA A 427 10.84 -7.78 3.82
N HIS A 428 9.96 -7.38 4.76
CA HIS A 428 9.43 -6.01 4.82
C HIS A 428 10.51 -4.95 5.02
N ASN A 429 11.61 -5.29 5.71
CA ASN A 429 12.75 -4.43 5.89
C ASN A 429 13.48 -4.20 4.54
N ILE A 430 13.75 -5.27 3.80
CA ILE A 430 14.38 -5.18 2.46
C ILE A 430 13.51 -4.35 1.53
N GLU A 431 12.21 -4.66 1.46
CA GLU A 431 11.24 -3.92 0.64
C GLU A 431 11.25 -2.43 1.00
N ALA A 432 11.21 -2.12 2.30
CA ALA A 432 11.19 -0.75 2.78
C ALA A 432 12.41 0.05 2.30
N TYR A 433 13.60 -0.48 2.54
CA TYR A 433 14.85 0.22 2.22
C TYR A 433 15.18 0.22 0.72
N ALA A 434 14.73 -0.79 -0.04
CA ALA A 434 14.85 -0.79 -1.49
C ALA A 434 13.98 0.30 -2.14
N GLY A 435 12.78 0.55 -1.59
CA GLY A 435 11.84 1.52 -2.15
C GLY A 435 12.01 2.96 -1.68
N MET A 436 12.63 3.19 -0.51
CA MET A 436 12.84 4.55 0.03
C MET A 436 13.48 5.52 -0.97
N PRO A 437 14.61 5.19 -1.63
CA PRO A 437 15.23 6.08 -2.62
C PRO A 437 14.31 6.42 -3.79
N GLN A 438 13.62 5.42 -4.34
CA GLN A 438 12.73 5.60 -5.48
C GLN A 438 11.60 6.56 -5.11
N LEU A 439 10.97 6.34 -3.96
CA LEU A 439 9.91 7.21 -3.46
C LEU A 439 10.42 8.62 -3.19
N PHE A 440 11.57 8.77 -2.53
CA PHE A 440 12.18 10.07 -2.29
C PHE A 440 12.36 10.86 -3.59
N PHE A 441 12.92 10.25 -4.64
CA PHE A 441 13.14 10.96 -5.91
C PHE A 441 11.86 11.22 -6.70
N THR A 442 10.85 10.34 -6.65
CA THR A 442 9.53 10.59 -7.25
C THR A 442 8.90 11.86 -6.71
N TRP A 443 9.21 12.21 -5.47
CA TRP A 443 8.61 13.32 -4.74
C TRP A 443 9.46 14.57 -4.69
N ALA A 444 10.73 14.46 -4.29
CA ALA A 444 11.62 15.59 -4.13
C ALA A 444 11.87 16.36 -5.43
N LEU A 445 11.61 15.73 -6.60
CA LEU A 445 11.78 16.31 -7.93
C LEU A 445 10.46 16.85 -8.54
N ARG A 446 9.34 16.80 -7.82
CA ARG A 446 8.07 17.39 -8.28
C ARG A 446 8.15 18.90 -8.27
N ALA A 447 7.88 19.53 -9.42
CA ALA A 447 7.85 20.98 -9.56
C ALA A 447 6.46 21.58 -9.30
N ASP A 448 5.41 20.77 -9.37
CA ASP A 448 4.01 21.19 -9.23
C ASP A 448 3.51 21.20 -7.77
N LYS A 449 4.37 20.87 -6.80
CA LYS A 449 4.01 20.64 -5.40
C LYS A 449 5.10 21.14 -4.45
N GLU A 450 4.69 21.41 -3.21
CA GLU A 450 5.61 21.65 -2.10
C GLU A 450 5.90 20.33 -1.40
N VAL A 451 7.16 19.88 -1.45
CA VAL A 451 7.56 18.58 -0.93
C VAL A 451 8.72 18.75 0.04
N HIS A 452 8.43 18.42 1.30
CA HIS A 452 9.43 18.22 2.35
C HIS A 452 9.65 16.72 2.58
N CYS A 453 10.91 16.29 2.55
CA CYS A 453 11.27 14.94 2.95
C CYS A 453 12.24 15.01 4.12
N GLU A 454 12.16 14.03 5.02
CA GLU A 454 13.10 13.91 6.14
C GLU A 454 13.43 12.44 6.39
N PHE A 455 14.72 12.15 6.50
CA PHE A 455 15.26 10.87 6.91
C PHE A 455 15.56 10.93 8.41
N LEU A 456 14.98 10.00 9.16
CA LEU A 456 15.01 9.98 10.62
C LEU A 456 15.77 8.75 11.10
N ASP A 457 16.91 8.96 11.75
CA ASP A 457 17.62 7.90 12.47
C ASP A 457 16.91 7.60 13.79
N ASN A 458 16.36 6.39 13.87
CA ASN A 458 15.62 5.87 15.01
C ASN A 458 16.36 4.72 15.72
N THR A 459 17.68 4.84 15.83
CA THR A 459 18.53 4.08 16.75
C THR A 459 18.33 4.46 18.23
N ALA A 460 17.71 5.62 18.50
CA ALA A 460 17.44 6.10 19.85
C ALA A 460 16.53 5.14 20.66
N PRO A 461 16.64 5.16 22.01
CA PRO A 461 15.74 4.43 22.89
C PRO A 461 14.26 4.74 22.66
N LEU A 462 13.38 3.82 23.04
CA LEU A 462 11.94 4.01 22.94
C LEU A 462 11.51 5.24 23.77
N GLY A 463 10.74 6.13 23.15
CA GLY A 463 10.25 7.37 23.78
C GLY A 463 11.16 8.58 23.55
N GLU A 464 12.39 8.38 23.09
CA GLU A 464 13.24 9.48 22.66
C GLU A 464 12.89 9.98 21.26
N ARG A 465 13.19 11.25 21.02
CA ARG A 465 13.04 11.88 19.71
C ARG A 465 14.14 11.36 18.77
N PRO A 466 13.79 10.88 17.55
CA PRO A 466 14.79 10.44 16.58
C PRO A 466 15.67 11.61 16.12
N ARG A 467 16.84 11.30 15.57
CA ARG A 467 17.73 12.30 14.97
C ARG A 467 17.36 12.54 13.50
N THR A 468 17.47 13.77 13.04
CA THR A 468 17.36 14.07 11.61
C THR A 468 18.67 13.67 10.93
N ALA A 469 18.66 12.66 10.07
CA ALA A 469 19.82 12.23 9.29
C ALA A 469 19.99 13.09 8.03
N ALA A 470 18.87 13.43 7.38
CA ALA A 470 18.84 14.36 6.28
C ALA A 470 17.44 14.95 6.12
N PHE A 471 17.32 16.13 5.52
CA PHE A 471 16.02 16.71 5.17
C PHE A 471 16.12 17.51 3.88
N SER A 472 15.03 17.55 3.12
CA SER A 472 14.96 18.24 1.84
C SER A 472 13.75 19.13 1.70
N TRP A 473 13.87 20.13 0.84
CA TRP A 473 12.76 20.96 0.38
C TRP A 473 12.92 21.23 -1.12
N ASN A 474 11.97 20.78 -1.94
CA ASN A 474 11.91 21.01 -3.40
C ASN A 474 13.26 20.91 -4.13
N GLY A 475 13.95 19.78 -3.99
CA GLY A 475 15.21 19.49 -4.69
C GLY A 475 16.50 19.92 -3.99
N GLU A 476 16.44 20.67 -2.89
CA GLU A 476 17.61 20.92 -2.02
C GLU A 476 17.62 19.88 -0.89
N LEU A 477 18.65 19.01 -0.84
CA LEU A 477 18.85 18.03 0.23
C LEU A 477 20.00 18.46 1.15
N ASN A 478 19.75 18.40 2.46
CA ASN A 478 20.72 18.70 3.50
C ASN A 478 21.00 17.41 4.30
N VAL A 479 22.21 16.88 4.20
CA VAL A 479 22.66 15.67 4.89
C VAL A 479 23.41 16.06 6.16
N LEU A 480 22.93 15.58 7.30
CA LEU A 480 23.50 15.80 8.63
C LEU A 480 24.23 14.57 9.18
N ASP A 481 23.87 13.39 8.68
CA ASP A 481 24.46 12.10 9.06
C ASP A 481 24.64 11.23 7.82
N VAL A 482 25.89 11.17 7.33
CA VAL A 482 26.25 10.36 6.16
C VAL A 482 26.04 8.88 6.43
N LYS A 483 26.42 8.38 7.61
CA LYS A 483 26.30 6.96 7.96
C LYS A 483 24.85 6.49 7.85
N SER A 484 23.91 7.27 8.37
CA SER A 484 22.48 6.94 8.28
C SER A 484 22.00 6.89 6.82
N MET A 485 22.53 7.74 5.94
CA MET A 485 22.20 7.69 4.50
C MET A 485 22.80 6.45 3.81
N LEU A 486 23.97 5.99 4.24
CA LEU A 486 24.55 4.71 3.79
C LEU A 486 23.73 3.51 4.28
N ASP A 487 23.20 3.59 5.50
CA ASP A 487 22.38 2.54 6.12
C ASP A 487 21.09 2.25 5.33
N VAL A 488 20.54 3.23 4.60
CA VAL A 488 19.43 3.01 3.66
C VAL A 488 19.78 1.91 2.64
N GLN A 489 21.04 1.79 2.22
CA GLN A 489 21.48 0.71 1.35
C GLN A 489 21.94 -0.54 2.10
N ARG A 490 22.53 -0.40 3.28
CA ARG A 490 22.94 -1.56 4.08
C ARG A 490 21.75 -2.38 4.50
N PHE A 491 20.69 -1.74 4.97
CA PHE A 491 19.56 -2.44 5.57
C PHE A 491 18.72 -3.21 4.56
N ARG A 492 18.82 -2.93 3.25
CA ARG A 492 18.21 -3.79 2.21
C ARG A 492 19.02 -5.05 1.85
N ARG A 493 20.18 -5.27 2.47
CA ARG A 493 21.08 -6.42 2.20
C ARG A 493 21.02 -7.52 3.26
N VAL A 494 20.00 -7.49 4.12
CA VAL A 494 19.84 -8.50 5.17
C VAL A 494 19.43 -9.86 4.60
N ASP A 495 19.84 -10.94 5.26
CA ASP A 495 19.33 -12.29 5.00
C ASP A 495 17.99 -12.48 5.71
N VAL A 496 16.93 -12.76 4.94
CA VAL A 496 15.58 -13.01 5.47
C VAL A 496 15.49 -14.27 6.33
N ASN A 497 16.45 -15.19 6.20
CA ASN A 497 16.50 -16.43 6.96
C ASN A 497 17.37 -16.31 8.23
N ALA A 498 17.81 -15.10 8.58
CA ALA A 498 18.63 -14.89 9.76
C ALA A 498 17.92 -15.32 11.06
N ALA A 499 18.55 -16.22 11.80
CA ALA A 499 18.08 -16.71 13.10
C ALA A 499 18.64 -15.92 14.30
N GLY A 500 19.37 -14.82 14.03
CA GLY A 500 20.04 -14.01 15.04
C GLY A 500 20.72 -12.78 14.42
N PRO A 501 21.04 -11.76 15.22
CA PRO A 501 21.65 -10.51 14.75
C PRO A 501 23.00 -10.73 14.07
N GLU A 502 23.78 -11.71 14.51
CA GLU A 502 25.09 -12.07 13.96
C GLU A 502 25.01 -12.68 12.55
N ARG A 503 23.84 -13.18 12.16
CA ARG A 503 23.58 -13.78 10.84
C ARG A 503 22.82 -12.87 9.88
N LEU A 504 22.54 -11.63 10.28
CA LEU A 504 21.79 -10.68 9.45
C LEU A 504 22.46 -10.39 8.11
N TYR A 505 23.78 -10.44 8.05
CA TYR A 505 24.56 -10.15 6.85
C TYR A 505 25.46 -11.34 6.53
N GLY A 506 25.26 -11.95 5.37
CA GLY A 506 26.07 -13.11 4.94
C GLY A 506 27.52 -12.75 4.62
N ASP A 507 27.76 -11.55 4.10
CA ASP A 507 29.09 -11.03 3.76
C ASP A 507 29.45 -9.83 4.67
N PRO A 508 30.55 -9.89 5.45
CA PRO A 508 31.05 -8.76 6.23
C PRO A 508 31.29 -7.50 5.38
N GLU A 509 31.75 -7.64 4.14
CA GLU A 509 32.01 -6.53 3.20
C GLU A 509 30.72 -5.85 2.73
N ALA A 510 29.57 -6.51 2.86
CA ALA A 510 28.28 -5.91 2.52
C ALA A 510 27.98 -4.66 3.38
N ARG A 511 28.62 -4.55 4.55
CA ARG A 511 28.49 -3.42 5.49
C ARG A 511 29.53 -2.34 5.28
N SER A 512 30.58 -2.54 4.48
CA SER A 512 31.61 -1.53 4.29
C SER A 512 31.00 -0.22 3.75
N PRO A 513 31.46 0.95 4.22
CA PRO A 513 30.92 2.24 3.79
C PRO A 513 30.92 2.40 2.27
N GLU A 514 32.03 2.04 1.63
CA GLU A 514 32.29 2.22 0.19
C GLU A 514 31.25 1.49 -0.67
N ASN A 515 30.83 0.30 -0.24
CA ASN A 515 29.85 -0.52 -0.94
C ASN A 515 28.41 -0.01 -0.80
N ASN A 516 28.15 1.03 0.00
CA ASN A 516 26.82 1.51 0.36
C ASN A 516 26.61 3.01 0.06
N THR A 517 27.40 3.59 -0.85
CA THR A 517 27.37 5.02 -1.21
C THR A 517 26.39 5.38 -2.34
N GLY A 518 25.96 4.40 -3.15
CA GLY A 518 25.05 4.59 -4.30
C GLY A 518 23.85 5.55 -4.12
N PHE A 519 23.15 5.55 -2.99
CA PHE A 519 22.03 6.47 -2.75
C PHE A 519 22.47 7.94 -2.66
N LEU A 520 23.60 8.21 -1.99
CA LEU A 520 24.19 9.55 -1.93
C LEU A 520 24.69 10.00 -3.30
N VAL A 521 25.30 9.09 -4.06
CA VAL A 521 25.72 9.34 -5.46
C VAL A 521 24.52 9.74 -6.31
N GLU A 522 23.42 8.99 -6.21
CA GLU A 522 22.18 9.34 -6.91
C GLU A 522 21.59 10.69 -6.44
N CYS A 523 21.69 11.01 -5.15
CA CYS A 523 21.28 12.33 -4.65
C CYS A 523 22.10 13.45 -5.28
N ALA A 524 23.43 13.33 -5.29
CA ALA A 524 24.32 14.32 -5.90
C ALA A 524 24.06 14.48 -7.40
N ARG A 525 23.78 13.38 -8.10
CA ARG A 525 23.55 13.35 -9.55
C ARG A 525 22.21 13.96 -9.95
N ARG A 526 21.14 13.70 -9.19
CA ARG A 526 19.76 14.03 -9.59
C ARG A 526 19.23 15.32 -8.98
N LEU A 527 19.69 15.68 -7.79
CA LEU A 527 19.20 16.85 -7.09
C LEU A 527 19.95 18.11 -7.54
N PRO A 528 19.26 19.25 -7.70
CA PRO A 528 19.90 20.52 -8.00
C PRO A 528 20.99 20.91 -7.00
N LEU A 529 20.76 20.61 -5.72
CA LEU A 529 21.62 21.04 -4.63
C LEU A 529 21.67 20.00 -3.50
N LEU A 530 22.89 19.67 -3.09
CA LEU A 530 23.18 18.76 -1.99
C LEU A 530 24.18 19.42 -1.04
N ASN A 531 23.77 19.64 0.20
CA ASN A 531 24.61 20.17 1.26
C ASN A 531 24.95 19.06 2.26
N PHE A 532 26.19 19.01 2.71
CA PHE A 532 26.61 18.22 3.86
C PHE A 532 26.95 19.15 5.02
N ALA A 533 26.38 18.89 6.19
CA ALA A 533 26.49 19.75 7.35
C ALA A 533 26.69 18.96 8.65
N GLU A 534 27.33 19.59 9.62
CA GLU A 534 27.51 19.02 10.95
C GLU A 534 26.17 18.84 11.68
N GLN A 535 25.92 17.66 12.26
CA GLN A 535 24.69 17.39 13.03
C GLN A 535 24.46 18.39 14.17
N ALA A 536 25.51 18.73 14.93
CA ALA A 536 25.40 19.47 16.18
C ALA A 536 25.14 20.97 15.98
N THR A 537 25.57 21.52 14.84
CA THR A 537 25.57 22.97 14.60
C THR A 537 24.81 23.36 13.33
N GLY A 538 24.68 22.45 12.36
CA GLY A 538 24.21 22.76 11.02
C GLY A 538 25.24 23.51 10.17
N ARG A 539 26.52 23.58 10.58
CA ARG A 539 27.59 24.18 9.78
C ARG A 539 27.82 23.33 8.52
N ILE A 540 27.61 23.93 7.36
CA ILE A 540 27.79 23.26 6.07
C ILE A 540 29.29 23.16 5.78
N TYR A 541 29.77 21.95 5.54
CA TYR A 541 31.18 21.69 5.22
C TYR A 541 31.43 21.38 3.75
N LEU A 542 30.41 20.91 3.02
CA LEU A 542 30.48 20.69 1.57
C LEU A 542 29.15 21.03 0.90
N CYS A 543 29.21 21.77 -0.20
CA CYS A 543 28.07 22.05 -1.07
C CYS A 543 28.34 21.48 -2.47
N ILE A 544 27.41 20.69 -2.98
CA ILE A 544 27.42 20.13 -4.33
C ILE A 544 26.25 20.74 -5.09
N ALA A 545 26.54 21.41 -6.21
CA ALA A 545 25.54 21.95 -7.11
C ALA A 545 25.63 21.22 -8.46
N ALA A 546 24.48 20.72 -8.93
CA ALA A 546 24.37 19.96 -10.18
C ALA A 546 25.44 18.84 -10.32
N GLY A 547 25.64 18.08 -9.25
CA GLY A 547 26.60 16.96 -9.21
C GLY A 547 28.08 17.35 -9.10
N THR A 548 28.41 18.63 -8.95
CA THR A 548 29.81 19.09 -8.81
C THR A 548 30.04 19.86 -7.50
N PRO A 549 31.21 19.72 -6.85
CA PRO A 549 31.53 20.53 -5.67
C PRO A 549 31.54 22.02 -6.01
N ALA A 550 30.60 22.77 -5.44
CA ALA A 550 30.48 24.21 -5.66
C ALA A 550 31.42 24.98 -4.73
N TRP A 551 31.46 24.60 -3.46
CA TRP A 551 32.37 25.16 -2.45
C TRP A 551 32.49 24.21 -1.25
N ALA A 552 33.54 24.39 -0.45
CA ALA A 552 33.77 23.64 0.78
C ALA A 552 34.36 24.52 1.88
N ASP A 553 33.97 24.28 3.13
CA ASP A 553 34.65 24.84 4.30
C ASP A 553 35.80 23.90 4.67
N ALA A 554 37.04 24.31 4.41
CA ALA A 554 38.20 23.43 4.49
C ALA A 554 38.44 22.82 5.88
N ASP A 555 38.16 23.58 6.95
CA ASP A 555 38.39 23.11 8.31
C ASP A 555 37.27 22.16 8.76
N ALA A 556 36.02 22.52 8.49
CA ALA A 556 34.89 21.65 8.81
C ALA A 556 34.91 20.36 7.96
N LEU A 557 35.31 20.45 6.69
CA LEU A 557 35.46 19.28 5.81
C LEU A 557 36.57 18.36 6.31
N ARG A 558 37.74 18.91 6.68
CA ARG A 558 38.85 18.11 7.22
C ARG A 558 38.45 17.38 8.50
N ALA A 559 37.69 18.04 9.38
CA ALA A 559 37.14 17.41 10.57
C ALA A 559 36.14 16.30 10.23
N ALA A 560 35.20 16.56 9.31
CA ALA A 560 34.21 15.59 8.87
C ALA A 560 34.83 14.33 8.24
N LEU A 561 35.92 14.49 7.45
CA LEU A 561 36.63 13.37 6.81
C LEU A 561 37.41 12.47 7.80
N THR A 562 37.48 12.82 9.08
CA THR A 562 38.06 11.91 10.10
C THR A 562 37.15 10.73 10.42
N ASP A 563 35.84 10.87 10.19
CA ASP A 563 34.88 9.78 10.32
C ASP A 563 34.90 8.92 9.03
N PRO A 564 35.19 7.60 9.12
CA PRO A 564 35.33 6.75 7.94
C PRO A 564 34.07 6.66 7.08
N GLU A 565 32.89 6.65 7.71
CA GLU A 565 31.59 6.60 7.03
C GLU A 565 31.36 7.87 6.21
N THR A 566 31.57 9.02 6.84
CA THR A 566 31.51 10.33 6.19
C THR A 566 32.52 10.44 5.06
N ARG A 567 33.77 10.01 5.28
CA ARG A 567 34.81 10.03 4.26
C ARG A 567 34.42 9.21 3.03
N ALA A 568 33.94 7.98 3.20
CA ALA A 568 33.52 7.14 2.09
C ALA A 568 32.37 7.76 1.30
N GLY A 569 31.35 8.29 1.99
CA GLY A 569 30.22 8.96 1.34
C GLY A 569 30.65 10.20 0.56
N ILE A 570 31.52 11.04 1.13
CA ILE A 570 32.01 12.26 0.50
C ILE A 570 32.89 11.95 -0.72
N LEU A 571 33.81 10.98 -0.61
CA LEU A 571 34.67 10.60 -1.73
C LEU A 571 33.90 9.97 -2.90
N ALA A 572 32.76 9.32 -2.62
CA ALA A 572 31.91 8.78 -3.66
C ALA A 572 31.17 9.87 -4.45
N VAL A 573 30.72 10.95 -3.80
CA VAL A 573 30.00 12.05 -4.47
C VAL A 573 30.93 13.12 -5.05
N ALA A 574 32.12 13.29 -4.50
CA ALA A 574 33.11 14.29 -4.92
C ALA A 574 34.52 13.68 -5.04
N PRO A 575 34.77 12.83 -6.06
CA PRO A 575 36.09 12.24 -6.27
C PRO A 575 37.15 13.32 -6.46
N GLY A 576 38.17 13.34 -5.60
CA GLY A 576 39.25 14.32 -5.66
C GLY A 576 39.10 15.55 -4.75
N ILE A 577 38.05 15.62 -3.92
CA ILE A 577 37.86 16.69 -2.93
C ILE A 577 39.08 16.90 -2.01
N GLU A 578 39.84 15.83 -1.74
CA GLU A 578 41.04 15.89 -0.90
C GLU A 578 42.27 16.50 -1.61
N LYS A 579 42.27 16.54 -2.95
CA LYS A 579 43.42 16.94 -3.77
C LYS A 579 43.16 18.21 -4.59
N GLY A 580 41.90 18.58 -4.77
CA GLY A 580 41.48 19.72 -5.60
C GLY A 580 41.46 21.05 -4.85
N THR A 581 41.70 22.15 -5.57
CA THR A 581 41.39 23.50 -5.06
C THR A 581 39.92 23.78 -5.33
N ILE A 582 39.13 23.97 -4.28
CA ILE A 582 37.69 24.28 -4.35
C ILE A 582 37.46 25.65 -3.73
N ALA A 583 36.47 26.38 -4.24
CA ALA A 583 36.10 27.67 -3.70
C ALA A 583 35.74 27.56 -2.21
N ALA A 584 36.25 28.47 -1.40
CA ALA A 584 35.90 28.57 0.02
C ALA A 584 34.80 29.64 0.20
N PRO A 585 33.83 29.41 1.10
CA PRO A 585 32.88 30.46 1.46
C PRO A 585 33.61 31.57 2.24
N PRO A 586 33.18 32.84 2.13
CA PRO A 586 33.84 33.97 2.81
C PRO A 586 33.73 33.92 4.34
N LYS A 587 32.73 33.20 4.85
CA LYS A 587 32.51 32.91 6.27
C LYS A 587 31.83 31.54 6.41
N PRO A 588 31.88 30.89 7.59
CA PRO A 588 31.10 29.69 7.85
C PRO A 588 29.62 29.91 7.54
N VAL A 589 29.00 28.92 6.89
CA VAL A 589 27.58 28.96 6.51
C VAL A 589 26.82 27.92 7.32
N PHE A 590 25.75 28.35 7.99
CA PHE A 590 24.88 27.48 8.78
C PHE A 590 23.53 27.27 8.09
N LEU A 591 23.00 26.06 8.16
CA LEU A 591 21.68 25.72 7.60
C LEU A 591 20.57 26.63 8.11
N ALA A 592 20.57 26.96 9.41
CA ALA A 592 19.56 27.83 10.02
C ALA A 592 19.57 29.25 9.42
N GLU A 593 20.76 29.81 9.19
CA GLU A 593 20.91 31.14 8.57
C GLU A 593 20.55 31.12 7.08
N ARG A 594 20.91 30.04 6.38
CA ARG A 594 20.67 29.89 4.94
C ARG A 594 19.20 29.68 4.60
N LEU A 595 18.53 28.80 5.33
CA LEU A 595 17.16 28.38 5.03
C LEU A 595 16.12 29.28 5.69
N GLY A 596 16.46 29.89 6.83
CA GLY A 596 15.50 30.57 7.70
C GLY A 596 14.64 29.59 8.50
N SER A 597 14.03 30.06 9.58
CA SER A 597 13.18 29.23 10.46
C SER A 597 11.93 28.69 9.76
N GLU A 598 11.43 29.41 8.76
CA GLU A 598 10.21 29.06 8.01
C GLU A 598 10.40 27.92 7.00
N ARG A 599 11.63 27.45 6.78
CA ARG A 599 11.92 26.31 5.88
C ARG A 599 12.45 25.08 6.62
N ILE A 600 12.59 25.13 7.95
CA ILE A 600 13.07 24.02 8.77
C ILE A 600 11.88 23.33 9.44
N HIS A 601 11.34 22.32 8.75
CA HIS A 601 10.13 21.59 9.18
C HIS A 601 10.44 20.22 9.78
N THR A 602 11.68 20.01 10.24
CA THR A 602 12.16 18.72 10.74
C THR A 602 11.41 18.27 12.00
N LEU A 603 11.10 16.98 12.07
CA LEU A 603 10.58 16.28 13.24
C LEU A 603 11.70 15.78 14.13
N GLY A 604 12.86 15.39 13.58
CA GLY A 604 13.99 14.91 14.35
C GLY A 604 14.75 16.03 15.06
N ARG A 605 15.68 15.63 15.93
CA ARG A 605 16.62 16.54 16.61
C ARG A 605 17.89 16.75 15.78
N TRP A 606 18.36 17.99 15.73
CA TRP A 606 19.67 18.40 15.22
C TRP A 606 19.93 19.87 15.58
N GLY A 607 21.18 20.32 15.51
CA GLY A 607 21.54 21.66 15.93
C GLY A 607 21.31 21.88 17.44
N SER A 608 21.12 23.15 17.82
CA SER A 608 20.66 23.55 19.15
C SER A 608 19.15 23.35 19.37
N GLN A 609 18.42 22.81 18.38
CA GLN A 609 17.00 22.52 18.51
C GLN A 609 16.81 21.14 19.18
N GLY A 610 16.61 21.17 20.50
CA GLY A 610 16.12 20.04 21.30
C GLY A 610 14.64 19.78 21.07
#